data_AF-A0A3B8N394-F1
#
_entry.id   AF-A0A3B8N394-F1
#
_cell.length_a   1.000
_cell.length_b   1.000
_cell.length_c   1.000
_cell.angle_alpha   90.00
_cell.angle_beta   90.00
_cell.angle_gamma   90.00
#
_symmetry.space_group_name_H-M   'P 1'
#
loop_
_entity.id
_entity.type
_entity.pdbx_description
1 polymer ?
#
loop_
_entity_poly.entity_id
_entity_poly.type
_entity_poly.pdbx_seq_one_letter_code
_entity_poly.pdbx_strand_id
1 'polypeptide(L)' 'MNLRTVFMPEDAIINLLKTLPEDVLIDIFWKTIVEVDVSPLTAEEKEEIKKAKDEYGKGETIKWENLK' A
#
# COMPACT_ATOMS: atom_id res chain seq x y z
N MET A 1 10.84 -25.34 -22.02
CA MET A 1 10.25 -25.55 -20.68
C MET A 1 8.78 -25.86 -20.86
N ASN A 2 8.29 -26.98 -20.32
CA ASN A 2 6.88 -27.36 -20.40
C ASN A 2 6.16 -26.73 -19.19
N LEU A 3 5.37 -25.69 -19.42
CA LEU A 3 4.61 -25.01 -18.37
C LEU A 3 3.42 -25.89 -17.98
N ARG A 4 3.50 -26.55 -16.82
CA ARG A 4 2.36 -27.24 -16.22
C ARG A 4 1.53 -26.21 -15.45
N THR A 5 0.45 -25.75 -16.06
CA THR A 5 -0.52 -24.86 -15.41
C THR A 5 -1.30 -25.66 -14.38
N VAL A 6 -1.15 -25.31 -13.09
CA VAL A 6 -1.95 -25.88 -12.01
C VAL A 6 -3.13 -24.94 -11.77
N PHE A 7 -4.35 -25.45 -11.93
CA PHE A 7 -5.56 -24.71 -11.59
C PHE A 7 -5.84 -24.87 -10.10
N MET A 8 -5.86 -23.75 -9.38
CA MET A 8 -6.22 -23.69 -7.98
C MET A 8 -7.50 -22.87 -7.84
N PRO A 9 -8.53 -23.38 -7.14
CA PRO A 9 -9.70 -22.57 -6.81
C PRO A 9 -9.30 -21.37 -5.97
N GLU A 10 -9.87 -20.20 -6.28
CA GLU A 10 -9.62 -18.95 -5.54
C GLU A 10 -9.89 -19.13 -4.04
N ASP A 11 -10.99 -19.81 -3.70
CA ASP A 11 -11.36 -20.10 -2.32
C ASP A 11 -10.30 -20.91 -1.57
N ALA A 12 -9.56 -21.78 -2.25
CA ALA A 12 -8.49 -22.56 -1.63
C ALA A 12 -7.31 -21.67 -1.22
N ILE A 13 -6.99 -20.66 -2.04
CA ILE A 13 -5.96 -19.66 -1.73
C ILE A 13 -6.42 -18.76 -0.58
N ILE A 14 -7.67 -18.27 -0.64
CA ILE A 14 -8.23 -17.41 0.41
C ILE A 14 -8.23 -18.15 1.75
N ASN A 15 -8.64 -19.41 1.77
CA ASN A 15 -8.63 -20.22 3.00
C ASN A 15 -7.21 -20.48 3.52
N LEU A 16 -6.23 -20.65 2.64
CA LEU A 16 -4.82 -20.75 3.04
C LEU A 16 -4.31 -19.44 3.66
N LEU A 17 -4.61 -18.30 3.05
CA LEU A 17 -4.20 -16.99 3.59
C LEU A 17 -4.81 -16.74 4.97
N LYS A 18 -6.08 -17.10 5.15
CA LYS A 18 -6.78 -16.95 6.45
C LYS A 18 -6.15 -17.73 7.60
N THR A 19 -5.32 -18.75 7.35
CA THR A 19 -4.65 -19.50 8.42
C THR A 19 -3.29 -18.92 8.80
N LEU A 20 -2.80 -17.93 8.06
CA LEU A 20 -1.51 -17.30 8.32
C LEU A 20 -1.62 -16.24 9.44
N PRO A 21 -0.55 -16.06 10.23
CA PRO A 21 -0.42 -14.94 11.16
C PRO A 21 -0.52 -13.58 10.47
N GLU A 22 -0.98 -12.57 11.21
CA GLU A 22 -1.19 -11.20 10.69
C GLU A 22 0.10 -10.57 10.14
N ASP A 23 1.22 -10.75 10.82
CA ASP A 23 2.54 -10.26 10.40
C ASP A 23 2.97 -10.84 9.05
N VAL A 24 2.67 -12.13 8.82
CA VAL A 24 2.93 -12.81 7.55
C VAL A 24 2.00 -12.31 6.45
N LEU A 25 0.73 -12.05 6.77
CA LEU A 25 -0.23 -11.48 5.82
C LEU A 25 0.17 -10.06 5.38
N ILE A 26 0.63 -9.24 6.32
CA ILE A 26 1.16 -7.90 6.05
C ILE A 26 2.38 -7.99 5.13
N ASP A 27 3.32 -8.89 5.40
CA ASP A 27 4.51 -9.07 4.55
C ASP A 27 4.13 -9.54 3.13
N ILE A 28 3.18 -10.47 2.99
CA ILE A 28 2.66 -10.91 1.68
C ILE A 28 2.01 -9.72 0.97
N PHE A 29 1.18 -8.93 1.64
CA PHE A 29 0.55 -7.75 1.08
C PHE A 29 1.58 -6.75 0.52
N TRP A 30 2.60 -6.40 1.32
CA TRP A 30 3.66 -5.48 0.87
C TRP A 30 4.43 -6.04 -0.32
N LYS A 31 4.68 -7.35 -0.38
CA LYS A 31 5.42 -7.98 -1.49
C LYS A 31 4.60 -8.16 -2.76
N THR A 32 3.27 -8.23 -2.66
CA THR A 32 2.39 -8.58 -3.79
C THR A 32 1.61 -7.40 -4.34
N ILE A 33 1.16 -6.48 -3.48
CA ILE A 33 0.27 -5.37 -3.84
C ILE A 33 1.03 -4.06 -3.88
N VAL A 34 2.00 -3.88 -2.99
CA VAL A 34 2.81 -2.65 -2.98
C VAL A 34 4.01 -2.85 -3.88
N GLU A 35 3.79 -2.61 -5.16
CA GLU A 35 4.91 -2.32 -6.04
C GLU A 35 5.56 -1.02 -5.55
N VAL A 36 6.86 -1.07 -5.24
CA VAL A 36 7.59 0.11 -4.79
C VAL A 36 7.67 1.07 -5.98
N ASP A 37 6.75 2.04 -6.03
CA ASP A 37 6.80 3.09 -7.01
C ASP A 37 7.98 4.02 -6.72
N VAL A 38 9.05 3.82 -7.47
CA VAL A 38 10.26 4.66 -7.46
C VAL A 38 10.21 5.74 -8.53
N SER A 39 9.06 5.93 -9.19
CA SER A 39 8.90 6.95 -10.20
C SER A 39 9.12 8.34 -9.59
N PRO A 40 9.75 9.27 -10.32
CA PRO A 40 9.84 10.64 -9.88
C PRO A 40 8.44 11.23 -9.71
N LEU A 41 8.26 12.02 -8.65
CA LEU A 41 7.01 12.75 -8.42
C LEU A 41 6.64 13.61 -9.64
N THR A 42 5.36 13.57 -9.99
CA THR A 42 4.77 14.45 -11.01
C THR A 42 4.82 15.91 -10.57
N ALA A 43 4.54 16.83 -11.49
CA ALA A 43 4.48 18.26 -11.15
C ALA A 43 3.37 18.55 -10.13
N GLU A 44 2.21 17.90 -10.28
CA GLU A 44 1.06 18.02 -9.40
C GLU A 44 1.39 17.50 -7.99
N GLU A 45 2.00 16.31 -7.89
CA GLU A 45 2.41 15.74 -6.60
C GLU A 45 3.43 16.62 -5.87
N LYS A 46 4.38 17.23 -6.62
CA LYS A 46 5.34 18.18 -6.04
C LYS A 46 4.66 19.44 -5.51
N GLU A 47 3.63 19.93 -6.21
CA GLU A 47 2.86 21.09 -5.78
C GLU A 47 2.05 20.78 -4.52
N GLU A 48 1.38 19.63 -4.46
CA GLU A 48 0.66 19.17 -3.27
C GLU A 48 1.58 19.01 -2.06
N ILE A 49 2.77 18.42 -2.23
CA ILE A 49 3.76 18.32 -1.15
C ILE A 49 4.21 19.70 -0.68
N LYS A 50 4.42 20.64 -1.60
CA LYS A 50 4.80 22.01 -1.25
C LYS A 50 3.70 22.68 -0.42
N LYS A 51 2.45 22.57 -0.87
CA LYS A 51 1.28 23.10 -0.16
C LYS A 51 1.14 22.50 1.24
N ALA A 52 1.24 21.18 1.37
CA ALA A 52 1.19 20.51 2.66
C ALA A 52 2.30 20.97 3.62
N LYS A 53 3.52 21.22 3.12
CA LYS A 53 4.61 21.79 3.94
C LYS A 53 4.31 23.21 4.40
N ASP A 54 3.74 24.03 3.53
CA ASP A 54 3.37 25.40 3.88
C ASP A 54 2.24 25.43 4.93
N GLU A 55 1.22 24.58 4.78
CA GLU A 55 0.13 24.40 5.76
C GLU A 55 0.67 23.92 7.12
N TYR A 56 1.61 22.97 7.10
CA TYR A 56 2.28 22.50 8.32
C TYR A 56 3.05 23.62 9.01
N GLY A 57 3.83 24.41 8.26
CA GLY A 57 4.57 25.54 8.79
C GLY A 57 3.66 26.63 9.39
N LYS A 58 2.45 26.80 8.86
CA LYS A 58 1.44 27.73 9.37
C LYS A 58 0.59 27.18 10.51
N GLY A 59 0.73 25.89 10.84
CA GLY A 59 -0.12 25.22 11.84
C GLY A 59 -1.57 25.04 11.36
N GLU A 60 -1.81 25.08 10.05
CA GLU A 60 -3.11 24.86 9.40
C GLU A 60 -3.42 23.36 9.23
N THR A 61 -2.55 22.49 9.76
CA THR A 61 -2.73 21.03 9.71
C THR A 61 -3.63 20.53 10.82
N ILE A 62 -4.34 19.43 10.54
CA ILE A 62 -5.21 18.75 11.51
C ILE A 62 -4.40 17.64 12.17
N LYS A 63 -4.43 17.58 13.50
CA LYS A 63 -3.84 16.47 14.25
C LYS A 63 -4.55 15.17 13.89
N TRP A 64 -3.79 14.09 13.80
CA TRP A 64 -4.32 12.79 13.39
C TRP A 64 -5.45 12.30 14.31
N GLU A 65 -5.35 12.58 15.62
CA GLU A 65 -6.38 12.20 16.61
C GLU A 65 -7.69 12.99 16.46
N ASN A 66 -7.66 14.10 15.70
CA ASN A 66 -8.81 14.96 15.44
C ASN A 66 -9.45 14.70 14.07
N LEU A 67 -8.91 13.76 13.28
CA LEU A 67 -9.55 13.27 12.07
C LEU A 67 -10.71 12.35 12.50
N LYS A 68 -11.95 12.76 12.15
CA LYS A 68 -13.18 11.99 12.38
C LYS A 68 -13.46 11.02 11.25
#